data_AF-A0A132C0I6-F1
#
_entry.id   AF-A0A132C0I6-F1
#
_cell.length_a   1.000
_cell.length_b   1.000
_cell.length_c   1.000
_cell.angle_alpha   90.00
_cell.angle_beta   90.00
_cell.angle_gamma   90.00
#
_symmetry.space_group_name_H-M   'P 1'
#
loop_
_entity.id
_entity.type
_entity.pdbx_description
1 polymer ?
#
loop_
_entity_poly.entity_id
_entity_poly.type
_entity_poly.pdbx_seq_one_letter_code
_entity_poly.pdbx_strand_id
1 'polypeptide(L)' 'MIVIFALFLGAAIGAFKARKRGGNLADMLQYGAVYAMIFGIIGLMITIVVHRSLSGG' A
#
# COMPACT_ATOMS: atom_id res chain seq x y z
N MET A 1 -1.59 8.27 10.19
CA MET A 1 -1.97 8.68 8.82
C MET A 1 -2.31 7.45 8.01
N ILE A 2 -3.50 7.38 7.41
CA ILE A 2 -4.01 6.18 6.73
C ILE A 2 -3.11 5.77 5.55
N VAL A 3 -2.57 6.74 4.80
CA VAL A 3 -1.67 6.51 3.65
C VAL A 3 -0.44 5.69 4.04
N ILE A 4 0.26 6.06 5.13
CA ILE A 4 1.50 5.39 5.54
C ILE A 4 1.24 3.94 5.93
N PHE A 5 0.15 3.69 6.66
CA PHE A 5 -0.24 2.33 7.02
C PHE A 5 -0.55 1.49 5.78
N ALA A 6 -1.31 2.06 4.83
CA ALA A 6 -1.63 1.39 3.58
C ALA A 6 -0.36 1.07 2.76
N LEU A 7 0.58 2.01 2.65
CA LEU A 7 1.87 1.81 1.97
C LEU A 7 2.63 0.59 2.52
N PHE A 8 2.81 0.51 3.85
CA PHE A 8 3.53 -0.61 4.46
C PHE A 8 2.77 -1.94 4.34
N LEU A 9 1.44 -1.91 4.47
CA LEU A 9 0.61 -3.10 4.28
C LEU A 9 0.72 -3.62 2.83
N GLY A 10 0.63 -2.72 1.85
CA GLY A 10 0.85 -3.05 0.44
C GLY A 10 2.25 -3.64 0.21
N ALA A 11 3.29 -2.96 0.70
CA ALA A 11 4.67 -3.42 0.57
C ALA A 11 4.87 -4.85 1.11
N ALA A 12 4.36 -5.11 2.32
CA ALA A 12 4.44 -6.42 2.96
C ALA A 12 3.73 -7.50 2.15
N ILE A 13 2.51 -7.23 1.66
CA ILE A 13 1.74 -8.17 0.83
C ILE A 13 2.45 -8.44 -0.50
N GLY A 14 2.97 -7.41 -1.16
CA GLY A 14 3.72 -7.54 -2.41
C GLY A 14 4.97 -8.39 -2.26
N ALA A 15 5.82 -8.05 -1.28
CA ALA A 15 7.04 -8.80 -0.99
C ALA A 15 6.73 -10.25 -0.58
N PHE A 16 5.68 -10.48 0.22
CA PHE A 16 5.25 -11.84 0.57
C PHE A 16 4.79 -12.65 -0.64
N LYS A 17 4.03 -12.05 -1.57
CA LYS A 17 3.61 -12.71 -2.81
C LYS A 17 4.79 -13.07 -3.70
N ALA A 18 5.78 -12.19 -3.84
CA ALA A 18 7.02 -12.50 -4.58
C ALA A 18 7.78 -13.67 -3.92
N ARG A 19 7.95 -13.63 -2.60
CA ARG A 19 8.60 -14.72 -1.85
C ARG A 19 7.88 -16.06 -2.03
N LYS A 20 6.54 -16.06 -1.97
CA LYS A 20 5.73 -17.29 -2.18
C LYS A 20 5.91 -17.88 -3.59
N ARG A 21 6.28 -17.06 -4.57
CA ARG A 21 6.56 -17.47 -5.96
C ARG A 21 8.03 -17.84 -6.20
N GLY A 22 8.86 -17.87 -5.15
CA GLY A 22 10.30 -18.15 -5.27
C GLY A 22 11.12 -17.00 -5.83
N GLY A 23 10.60 -15.77 -5.83
CA GLY A 23 11.33 -14.59 -6.30
C GLY A 23 12.52 -14.23 -5.40
N ASN A 24 13.54 -13.62 -5.99
CA ASN A 24 14.73 -13.16 -5.28
C ASN A 24 14.47 -11.82 -4.54
N LEU A 25 15.51 -11.25 -3.93
CA LEU A 25 15.39 -9.97 -3.21
C LEU A 25 14.90 -8.82 -4.12
N ALA A 26 15.37 -8.75 -5.36
CA ALA A 26 14.94 -7.72 -6.31
C ALA A 26 13.45 -7.89 -6.66
N ASP A 27 12.97 -9.12 -6.86
CA ASP A 27 11.55 -9.40 -7.08
C ASP A 27 10.69 -8.99 -5.88
N MET A 28 11.16 -9.28 -4.66
CA MET A 28 10.47 -8.89 -3.43
C MET A 28 10.36 -7.37 -3.31
N LEU A 29 11.43 -6.64 -3.62
CA LEU A 29 11.44 -5.17 -3.60
C LEU A 29 10.53 -4.59 -4.68
N GLN A 30 10.55 -5.14 -5.90
CA GLN A 30 9.72 -4.66 -7.00
C GLN A 30 8.23 -4.91 -6.74
N TYR A 31 7.86 -6.13 -6.33
CA TYR A 31 6.48 -6.42 -5.95
C TYR A 31 6.04 -5.61 -4.74
N GLY A 32 6.91 -5.47 -3.74
CA GLY A 32 6.65 -4.61 -2.58
C GLY A 32 6.36 -3.17 -3.01
N ALA A 33 7.20 -2.58 -3.86
CA ALA A 33 7.03 -1.22 -4.35
C ALA A 33 5.71 -1.05 -5.14
N VAL A 34 5.38 -1.99 -6.03
CA VAL A 34 4.13 -1.94 -6.81
C VAL A 34 2.91 -2.00 -5.89
N TYR A 35 2.87 -2.94 -4.94
CA TYR A 35 1.75 -3.05 -4.02
C TYR A 35 1.68 -1.87 -3.04
N ALA A 36 2.82 -1.32 -2.61
CA ALA A 36 2.88 -0.11 -1.81
C ALA A 36 2.23 1.05 -2.54
N MET A 37 2.57 1.29 -3.82
CA MET A 37 1.95 2.35 -4.62
C MET A 37 0.43 2.18 -4.73
N ILE A 38 -0.04 0.97 -5.03
CA ILE A 38 -1.49 0.69 -5.15
C ILE A 38 -2.20 0.99 -3.83
N PHE A 39 -1.70 0.44 -2.71
CA PHE A 39 -2.32 0.66 -1.41
C PHE A 39 -2.18 2.11 -0.95
N GLY A 40 -1.07 2.78 -1.26
CA GLY A 40 -0.86 4.20 -0.96
C GLY A 40 -1.90 5.08 -1.66
N ILE A 41 -2.19 4.82 -2.93
CA ILE A 41 -3.25 5.50 -3.67
C ILE A 41 -4.62 5.25 -3.02
N ILE A 42 -4.94 3.99 -2.69
CA ILE A 42 -6.20 3.65 -1.99
C ILE A 42 -6.29 4.38 -0.64
N GLY A 43 -5.21 4.36 0.15
CA GLY A 43 -5.13 5.03 1.44
C GLY A 43 -5.27 6.54 1.33
N LEU A 44 -4.74 7.15 0.26
CA LEU A 44 -4.93 8.58 -0.04
C LEU A 44 -6.40 8.89 -0.31
N MET A 45 -7.05 8.09 -1.16
CA MET A 45 -8.48 8.26 -1.47
C MET A 45 -9.34 8.12 -0.21
N ILE A 46 -9.07 7.11 0.63
CA ILE A 46 -9.74 6.93 1.93
C ILE A 46 -9.51 8.15 2.82
N THR A 47 -8.27 8.64 2.90
CA THR A 47 -7.94 9.82 3.72
C THR A 47 -8.76 11.03 3.28
N ILE A 48 -8.83 11.30 1.97
CA ILE A 48 -9.59 12.44 1.43
C ILE A 48 -11.08 12.28 1.74
N VAL A 49 -11.66 11.10 1.50
CA VAL A 49 -13.09 10.86 1.75
C VAL A 49 -13.41 11.07 3.23
N VAL A 50 -12.66 10.42 4.13
CA VAL A 50 -12.85 10.55 5.58
C VAL A 50 -12.69 12.01 6.01
N HIS A 51 -11.64 12.68 5.54
CA HIS A 51 -11.41 14.07 5.89
C HIS A 51 -12.55 14.98 5.41
N ARG A 52 -13.02 14.82 4.17
CA ARG A 52 -14.14 15.62 3.63
C ARG A 52 -15.46 15.34 4.33
N SER A 53 -15.77 14.08 4.63
CA SER A 53 -17.00 13.74 5.35
C SER A 53 -17.03 14.31 6.78
N LEU A 54 -15.87 14.42 7.44
CA LEU A 54 -15.77 14.95 8.81
C LEU A 54 -15.65 16.48 8.87
N SER A 55 -15.18 17.14 7.80
CA SER A 55 -15.01 18.60 7.74
C SER A 55 -16.16 19.32 7.05
N GLY A 56 -17.01 18.60 6.32
CA GLY A 56 -18.20 19.12 5.66
C GLY A 56 -19.49 19.04 6.47
N GLY A 57 -19.41 18.81 7.79
CA GLY A 57 -20.53 18.78 8.74
C GLY A 57 -20.53 19.97 9.68
#